data_AF-A0A953JZB4-F1
#
_entry.id   AF-A0A953JZB4-F1
#
_cell.length_a   1.000
_cell.length_b   1.000
_cell.length_c   1.000
_cell.angle_alpha   90.00
_cell.angle_beta   90.00
_cell.angle_gamma   90.00
#
_symmetry.space_group_name_H-M   'P 1'
#
loop_
_entity.id
_entity.type
_entity.pdbx_description
1 polymer ?
#
loop_
_entity_poly.entity_id
_entity_poly.type
_entity_poly.pdbx_seq_one_letter_code
_entity_poly.pdbx_strand_id
1 'polypeptide(L)'
;MKNGIYTLVIALFMLSSCGAETAESISKKWCEMNAKVHSATSAEEKDKAKDEREKYEDEIEQKYGHDHEMMKKISAITKECDQH
;
A
#
# COMPACT_ATOMS: atom_id res chain seq x y z
N MET A 1 21.03 30.78 -12.08
CA MET A 1 19.68 30.92 -11.52
C MET A 1 18.80 29.86 -12.13
N LYS A 2 18.25 28.96 -11.29
CA LYS A 2 17.02 28.16 -11.43
C LYS A 2 16.78 27.39 -12.74
N ASN A 3 16.29 26.16 -12.84
CA ASN A 3 15.83 25.04 -12.00
C ASN A 3 15.20 24.07 -13.02
N GLY A 4 15.09 22.77 -12.69
CA GLY A 4 14.21 21.83 -13.41
C GLY A 4 14.91 20.50 -13.70
N ILE A 5 15.29 19.71 -12.68
CA ILE A 5 14.42 18.88 -11.84
C ILE A 5 13.50 17.97 -12.67
N TYR A 6 14.03 16.77 -12.91
CA TYR A 6 13.40 15.44 -12.88
C TYR A 6 12.02 15.28 -13.52
N THR A 7 12.01 14.86 -14.79
CA THR A 7 10.88 14.12 -15.38
C THR A 7 10.89 12.70 -14.81
N LEU A 8 10.33 12.55 -13.60
CA LEU A 8 10.03 11.23 -13.03
C LEU A 8 8.78 10.70 -13.74
N VAL A 9 8.99 9.80 -14.70
CA VAL A 9 7.94 9.03 -15.36
C VAL A 9 7.37 8.07 -14.33
N ILE A 10 6.37 8.52 -13.57
CA ILE A 10 5.54 7.63 -12.74
C ILE A 10 4.63 6.88 -13.71
N ALA A 11 5.09 5.70 -14.12
CA ALA A 11 4.26 4.71 -14.75
C ALA A 11 3.24 4.23 -13.71
N LEU A 12 2.06 4.87 -13.71
CA LEU A 12 0.85 4.37 -13.09
C LEU A 12 0.54 3.00 -13.70
N PHE A 13 1.02 1.96 -13.03
CA PHE A 13 0.59 0.58 -13.21
C PHE A 13 -0.91 0.53 -12.89
N MET A 14 -1.75 0.83 -13.89
CA MET A 14 -3.16 0.49 -13.87
C MET A 14 -3.24 -1.04 -13.89
N LEU A 15 -3.20 -1.66 -12.72
CA LEU A 15 -3.63 -3.03 -12.52
C LEU A 15 -5.15 -3.07 -12.71
N SER A 16 -5.56 -3.22 -13.97
CA SER A 16 -6.87 -3.66 -14.38
C SER A 16 -7.09 -5.13 -13.95
N SER A 17 -7.29 -5.34 -12.64
CA SER A 17 -7.82 -6.61 -12.14
C SER A 17 -9.34 -6.57 -12.25
N CYS A 18 -9.87 -7.16 -13.32
CA CYS A 18 -11.27 -7.53 -13.42
C CYS A 18 -11.52 -8.73 -12.49
N GLY A 19 -11.79 -8.43 -11.23
CA GLY A 19 -12.11 -9.38 -10.16
C GLY A 19 -12.42 -8.58 -8.90
N ALA A 20 -13.49 -8.92 -8.18
CA ALA A 20 -13.84 -8.19 -6.95
C ALA A 20 -12.64 -8.21 -5.98
N GLU A 21 -12.26 -7.06 -5.45
CA GLU A 21 -11.22 -6.98 -4.42
C GLU A 21 -11.68 -7.78 -3.19
N THR A 22 -10.88 -8.77 -2.77
CA THR A 22 -11.14 -9.56 -1.55
C THR A 22 -10.23 -9.10 -0.42
N ALA A 23 -10.61 -9.39 0.83
CA ALA A 23 -9.78 -9.11 1.99
C ALA A 23 -8.37 -9.71 1.86
N GLU A 24 -8.24 -10.90 1.26
CA GLU A 24 -6.95 -11.54 0.99
C GLU A 24 -6.11 -10.73 -0.02
N SER A 25 -6.70 -10.30 -1.14
CA SER A 25 -5.97 -9.51 -2.14
C SER A 25 -5.52 -8.15 -1.60
N ILE A 26 -6.36 -7.52 -0.76
CA ILE A 26 -6.06 -6.23 -0.14
C ILE A 26 -4.94 -6.38 0.88
N SER A 27 -5.07 -7.38 1.76
CA SER A 27 -4.07 -7.64 2.78
C SER A 27 -2.73 -8.04 2.17
N LYS A 28 -2.73 -8.89 1.13
CA LYS A 28 -1.50 -9.27 0.42
C LYS A 28 -0.76 -8.04 -0.12
N LYS A 29 -1.48 -7.12 -0.76
CA LYS A 29 -0.89 -5.87 -1.27
C LYS A 29 -0.34 -5.00 -0.14
N TRP A 30 -1.06 -4.89 0.98
CA TRP A 30 -0.58 -4.20 2.17
C TRP A 30 0.71 -4.83 2.71
N CYS A 31 0.77 -6.17 2.82
CA CYS A 31 1.95 -6.89 3.29
C CYS A 31 3.17 -6.66 2.39
N GLU A 32 2.98 -6.66 1.07
CA GLU A 32 4.05 -6.36 0.10
C GLU A 32 4.57 -4.93 0.27
N MET A 33 3.69 -3.96 0.54
CA MET A 33 4.10 -2.58 0.83
C MET A 33 4.84 -2.48 2.17
N ASN A 34 4.36 -3.15 3.22
CA ASN A 34 5.04 -3.18 4.51
C ASN A 34 6.44 -3.80 4.39
N ALA A 35 6.58 -4.90 3.66
CA ALA A 35 7.88 -5.52 3.40
C ALA A 35 8.85 -4.55 2.69
N LYS A 36 8.38 -3.69 1.78
CA LYS A 36 9.21 -2.65 1.15
C LYS A 36 9.67 -1.60 2.16
N VAL A 37 8.80 -1.18 3.08
CA VAL A 37 9.17 -0.26 4.18
C VAL A 37 10.26 -0.87 5.07
N HIS A 38 10.16 -2.17 5.37
CA HIS A 38 11.12 -2.87 6.23
C HIS A 38 12.46 -3.18 5.53
N SER A 39 12.43 -3.49 4.24
CA SER A 39 13.63 -3.81 3.44
C SER A 39 14.34 -2.59 2.85
N ALA A 40 13.74 -1.40 2.92
CA ALA A 40 14.34 -0.16 2.43
C ALA A 40 15.69 0.12 3.12
N THR A 41 16.73 0.29 2.31
CA THR A 41 18.12 0.45 2.79
C THR A 41 18.49 1.90 3.06
N SER A 42 17.74 2.84 2.48
CA SER A 42 17.90 4.28 2.69
C SER A 42 16.67 4.90 3.35
N ALA A 43 16.88 6.02 4.05
CA ALA A 43 15.78 6.77 4.65
C ALA A 43 14.79 7.28 3.60
N GLU A 44 15.27 7.71 2.43
CA GLU A 44 14.41 8.20 1.34
C GLU A 44 13.52 7.09 0.76
N GLU A 45 14.05 5.89 0.55
CA GLU A 45 13.24 4.74 0.10
C GLU A 45 12.20 4.33 1.15
N LYS A 46 12.59 4.39 2.43
CA LYS A 46 11.69 4.06 3.53
C LYS A 46 10.53 5.05 3.63
N ASP A 47 10.80 6.35 3.49
CA ASP A 47 9.76 7.37 3.54
C ASP A 47 8.82 7.27 2.33
N LYS A 48 9.35 7.06 1.12
CA LYS A 48 8.52 6.80 -0.06
C LYS A 48 7.63 5.56 0.09
N ALA A 49 8.19 4.46 0.59
CA ALA A 49 7.44 3.23 0.81
C ALA A 49 6.35 3.38 1.88
N LYS A 50 6.60 4.21 2.92
CA LYS A 50 5.58 4.55 3.92
C LYS A 50 4.46 5.37 3.31
N ASP A 51 4.79 6.43 2.56
CA ASP A 51 3.80 7.27 1.89
C ASP A 51 2.90 6.45 0.95
N GLU A 52 3.46 5.48 0.24
CA GLU A 52 2.69 4.57 -0.63
C GLU A 52 1.78 3.63 0.18
N ARG A 53 2.27 3.11 1.31
CA ARG A 53 1.48 2.25 2.20
C ARG A 53 0.34 3.04 2.86
N GLU A 54 0.61 4.23 3.37
CA GLU A 54 -0.37 5.11 4.03
C GLU A 54 -1.48 5.53 3.05
N LYS A 55 -1.13 5.91 1.81
CA LYS A 55 -2.14 6.18 0.77
C LYS A 55 -3.01 4.98 0.48
N TYR A 56 -2.43 3.79 0.48
CA TYR A 56 -3.20 2.56 0.27
C TYR A 56 -4.11 2.25 1.47
N GLU A 57 -3.65 2.47 2.70
CA GLU A 57 -4.48 2.38 3.91
C GLU A 57 -5.67 3.35 3.84
N ASP A 58 -5.44 4.61 3.46
CA ASP A 58 -6.48 5.62 3.26
C ASP A 58 -7.49 5.21 2.18
N GLU A 59 -7.04 4.64 1.06
CA GLU A 59 -7.92 4.13 0.00
C GLU A 59 -8.81 2.98 0.49
N ILE A 60 -8.25 2.07 1.29
CA ILE A 60 -8.99 0.94 1.85
C ILE A 60 -10.00 1.41 2.90
N GLU A 61 -9.62 2.35 3.77
CA GLU A 61 -10.53 2.94 4.74
C GLU A 61 -11.69 3.69 4.05
N GLN A 62 -11.41 4.46 3.00
CA GLN A 62 -12.46 5.15 2.25
C GLN A 62 -13.41 4.19 1.55
N LYS A 63 -12.91 3.08 0.99
CA LYS A 63 -13.73 2.09 0.27
C LYS A 63 -14.49 1.15 1.20
N TYR A 64 -13.86 0.68 2.26
CA TYR A 64 -14.32 -0.44 3.08
C TYR A 64 -14.44 -0.10 4.56
N GLY A 65 -14.10 1.11 5.01
CA GLY A 65 -14.15 1.51 6.42
C GLY A 65 -15.54 1.38 7.05
N HIS A 66 -16.60 1.47 6.24
CA HIS A 66 -17.98 1.21 6.67
C HIS A 66 -18.34 -0.29 6.71
N ASP A 67 -17.58 -1.15 6.03
CA ASP A 67 -17.73 -2.60 6.03
C ASP A 67 -16.87 -3.23 7.13
N HIS A 68 -17.44 -3.27 8.33
CA HIS A 68 -16.78 -3.81 9.51
C HIS A 68 -16.34 -5.27 9.35
N GLU A 69 -17.05 -6.10 8.58
CA GLU A 69 -16.67 -7.49 8.39
C GLU A 69 -15.44 -7.61 7.47
N MET A 70 -15.43 -6.83 6.38
CA MET A 70 -14.29 -6.72 5.48
C MET A 70 -13.04 -6.18 6.19
N MET A 71 -13.17 -5.07 6.94
CA MET A 71 -12.05 -4.48 7.68
C MET A 71 -11.52 -5.40 8.77
N LYS A 72 -12.39 -6.18 9.43
CA LYS A 72 -11.96 -7.20 10.39
C LYS A 72 -11.13 -8.30 9.72
N LYS A 73 -11.55 -8.77 8.54
CA LYS A 73 -10.78 -9.77 7.76
C LYS A 73 -9.44 -9.20 7.30
N ILE A 74 -9.43 -7.98 6.78
CA ILE A 74 -8.20 -7.29 6.37
C ILE A 74 -7.24 -7.19 7.55
N SER A 75 -7.70 -6.65 8.68
CA SER A 75 -6.87 -6.50 9.89
C SER A 75 -6.34 -7.83 10.43
N ALA A 76 -7.13 -8.90 10.37
CA ALA A 76 -6.68 -10.22 10.81
C ALA A 76 -5.51 -10.73 9.96
N ILE A 77 -5.60 -10.60 8.64
CA ILE A 77 -4.57 -11.07 7.71
C ILE A 77 -3.33 -10.16 7.75
N THR A 78 -3.51 -8.84 7.79
CA THR A 78 -2.36 -7.91 7.85
C THR A 78 -1.55 -8.06 9.13
N LYS A 79 -2.17 -8.41 10.26
CA LYS A 79 -1.45 -8.73 11.51
C LYS A 79 -0.50 -9.91 11.37
N GLU A 80 -0.82 -10.91 10.55
CA GLU A 80 0.08 -12.05 10.31
C GLU A 80 1.34 -11.61 9.53
N CYS A 81 1.22 -10.57 8.72
CA CYS A 81 2.36 -10.00 7.98
C CYS A 81 3.18 -8.99 8.78
N ASP A 82 2.59 -8.33 9.77
CA ASP A 82 3.28 -7.32 10.60
C ASP A 82 4.22 -7.96 11.65
N GLN A 83 4.08 -9.27 11.88
CA GLN A 83 4.92 -10.03 12.83
C GLN A 83 6.26 -10.52 12.25
N HIS A 84 6.61 -10.16 11.01
CA HIS A 84 7.85 -10.55 10.32
C HIS A 84 8.59 -9.34 9.75
#